data_AF-A0A2N5MGF4-F1
#
_entry.id   AF-A0A2N5MGF4-F1
#
_cell.length_a   1.000
_cell.length_b   1.000
_cell.length_c   1.000
_cell.angle_alpha   90.00
_cell.angle_beta   90.00
_cell.angle_gamma   90.00
#
_symmetry.space_group_name_H-M   'P 1'
#
loop_
_entity.id
_entity.type
_entity.pdbx_description
1 polymer ?
#
loop_
_entity_poly.entity_id
_entity_poly.type
_entity_poly.pdbx_seq_one_letter_code
_entity_poly.pdbx_strand_id
1 'polypeptide(L)' 'MELGRKVVERLIEKCRKEGIKKIQVFAAEGKQNFYKKVGFVERGREATGTTILLS' A
#
# COMPACT_ATOMS: atom_id res chain seq x y z
N MET A 1 10.61 -13.44 2.18
CA MET A 1 10.12 -12.05 2.30
C MET A 1 8.77 -12.00 3.03
N GLU A 2 8.68 -12.48 4.28
CA GLU A 2 7.40 -12.44 5.03
C GLU A 2 7.27 -11.23 5.97
N LEU A 3 8.39 -10.70 6.46
CA LEU A 3 8.38 -9.59 7.44
C LEU A 3 7.80 -8.31 6.84
N GLY A 4 8.23 -7.93 5.63
CA GLY A 4 7.74 -6.72 4.97
C GLY A 4 6.22 -6.72 4.79
N ARG A 5 5.64 -7.87 4.41
CA ARG A 5 4.19 -8.02 4.27
C ARG A 5 3.48 -7.80 5.62
N LYS A 6 3.95 -8.48 6.68
CA LYS A 6 3.38 -8.36 8.04
C LYS A 6 3.45 -6.93 8.56
N VAL A 7 4.52 -6.20 8.28
CA VAL A 7 4.66 -4.79 8.66
C VAL A 7 3.60 -3.93 7.96
N VAL A 8 3.45 -4.08 6.63
CA VAL A 8 2.46 -3.29 5.87
C VAL A 8 1.03 -3.63 6.28
N GLU A 9 0.71 -4.90 6.52
CA GLU A 9 -0.61 -5.32 7.00
C GLU A 9 -0.94 -4.69 8.36
N ARG A 10 0.01 -4.71 9.32
CA ARG A 10 -0.18 -4.05 10.62
C ARG A 10 -0.34 -2.54 10.51
N LEU A 11 0.36 -1.88 9.60
CA LEU A 11 0.19 -0.45 9.34
C LEU A 11 -1.20 -0.15 8.78
N ILE A 12 -1.68 -0.94 7.81
CA ILE A 12 -3.04 -0.81 7.25
C ILE A 12 -4.09 -0.96 8.35
N GLU A 13 -3.96 -1.99 9.20
CA GLU A 13 -4.87 -2.20 10.33
C GLU A 13 -4.88 -1.04 11.31
N LYS A 14 -3.71 -0.48 11.63
CA LYS A 14 -3.63 0.70 12.48
C LYS A 14 -4.33 1.89 11.83
N CYS A 15 -4.07 2.15 10.54
CA CYS A 15 -4.72 3.22 9.80
C CYS A 15 -6.25 3.06 9.79
N ARG A 16 -6.78 1.84 9.62
CA ARG A 16 -8.22 1.56 9.73
C ARG A 16 -8.78 1.92 11.10
N LYS A 17 -8.11 1.48 12.17
CA LYS A 17 -8.53 1.75 13.56
C LYS A 17 -8.56 3.25 13.88
N GLU A 18 -7.65 4.01 13.29
CA GLU A 18 -7.54 5.48 13.44
C GLU A 18 -8.48 6.24 12.48
N GLY A 19 -9.31 5.55 11.69
CA GLY A 19 -10.24 6.19 10.75
C GLY A 19 -9.57 6.79 9.50
N ILE A 20 -8.33 6.42 9.19
CA ILE A 20 -7.63 6.84 7.98
C ILE A 20 -8.24 6.09 6.79
N LYS A 21 -8.76 6.85 5.82
CA LYS A 21 -9.51 6.29 4.67
C LYS A 21 -8.64 5.98 3.45
N LYS A 22 -7.41 6.50 3.40
CA LYS A 22 -6.55 6.41 2.21
C LYS A 22 -5.09 6.37 2.61
N ILE A 23 -4.35 5.42 2.04
CA ILE A 23 -2.89 5.34 2.17
C ILE A 23 -2.28 5.45 0.77
N GLN A 24 -1.21 6.24 0.65
CA GLN A 24 -0.42 6.33 -0.57
C GLN A 24 1.04 6.02 -0.26
N VAL A 25 1.69 5.27 -1.14
CA VAL A 25 3.11 4.95 -1.03
C VAL A 25 3.80 5.19 -2.36
N PHE A 26 5.05 5.61 -2.31
CA PHE A 26 5.93 5.60 -3.46
C PHE A 26 6.66 4.26 -3.50
N ALA A 27 6.59 3.58 -4.63
CA ALA A 27 7.28 2.31 -4.82
C ALA A 27 8.34 2.52 -5.90
N ALA A 28 9.57 2.08 -5.61
CA ALA A 28 10.60 2.01 -6.63
C ALA A 28 10.14 1.16 -7.82
N GLU A 29 10.68 1.45 -8.99
CA GLU A 29 10.38 0.71 -10.22
C GLU A 29 10.61 -0.80 -10.02
N GLY A 30 9.66 -1.61 -10.48
CA GLY A 30 9.66 -3.07 -10.32
C GLY A 30 9.23 -3.59 -8.93
N LYS A 31 9.00 -2.71 -7.93
CA LYS A 31 8.56 -3.11 -6.57
C LYS A 31 7.06 -2.94 -6.33
N GLN A 32 6.29 -2.48 -7.31
CA GLN A 32 4.85 -2.27 -7.20
C GLN A 32 4.09 -3.57 -6.90
N ASN A 33 4.55 -4.70 -7.45
CA ASN A 33 3.96 -6.02 -7.24
C ASN A 33 3.92 -6.45 -5.76
N PHE A 34 4.81 -5.92 -4.92
CA PHE A 34 4.74 -6.17 -3.48
C PHE A 34 3.47 -5.55 -2.87
N TYR A 35 3.20 -4.28 -3.17
CA TYR A 35 2.06 -3.54 -2.62
C TYR A 35 0.72 -3.95 -3.24
N LYS A 36 0.72 -4.40 -4.51
CA LYS A 36 -0.48 -4.96 -5.16
C LYS A 36 -1.06 -6.17 -4.41
N LYS A 37 -0.20 -7.02 -3.83
CA LYS A 37 -0.61 -8.20 -3.06
C LYS A 37 -1.34 -7.86 -1.75
N VAL A 38 -1.21 -6.63 -1.25
CA VAL A 38 -1.84 -6.15 -0.01
C VAL A 38 -2.94 -5.11 -0.28
N GLY A 39 -3.39 -4.99 -1.53
CA GLY A 39 -4.55 -4.19 -1.91
C GLY A 39 -4.26 -2.79 -2.46
N PHE A 40 -3.00 -2.40 -2.63
CA PHE A 40 -2.68 -1.14 -3.29
C PHE A 40 -2.87 -1.25 -4.81
N VAL A 41 -3.36 -0.18 -5.42
CA VAL A 41 -3.51 -0.01 -6.88
C VAL A 41 -2.58 1.07 -7.40
N GLU A 42 -2.08 0.91 -8.62
CA GLU A 42 -1.27 1.93 -9.30
C GLU A 42 -2.13 3.14 -9.67
N ARG A 43 -1.55 4.35 -9.57
CA ARG A 43 -2.26 5.60 -9.88
C ARG A 43 -2.22 6.00 -11.36
N GLY A 44 -1.46 5.28 -12.19
CA GLY A 44 -1.26 5.56 -13.61
C GLY A 44 0.18 5.31 -14.05
N ARG A 45 0.42 5.11 -15.35
CA ARG A 45 1.76 4.78 -15.91
C ARG A 45 2.81 5.86 -15.64
N GLU A 46 2.40 7.11 -15.46
CA GLU A 46 3.30 8.24 -15.17
C GLU A 46 3.46 8.55 -13.68
N ALA A 47 2.70 7.86 -12.81
CA ALA A 47 2.72 8.13 -11.38
C ALA A 47 3.68 7.18 -10.65
N THR A 48 4.63 7.74 -9.89
CA THR A 48 5.63 6.99 -9.11
C THR A 48 5.09 6.34 -7.83
N GLY A 49 3.77 6.21 -7.67
CA GLY A 49 3.19 5.66 -6.44
C GLY A 49 1.84 4.99 -6.59
N THR A 50 1.53 4.19 -5.58
CA THR A 50 0.31 3.37 -5.48
C THR A 50 -0.57 3.86 -4.33
N THR A 51 -1.83 3.45 -4.31
CA THR A 51 -2.82 3.88 -3.32
C THR A 51 -3.73 2.72 -2.92
N ILE A 52 -4.13 2.66 -1.66
CA ILE A 52 -5.22 1.80 -1.20
C ILE A 52 -6.30 2.68 -0.53
N LEU A 53 -7.56 2.37 -0.83
CA LEU A 53 -8.71 2.91 -0.11
C LEU A 53 -9.05 1.92 1.01
N LEU A 54 -9.20 2.46 2.21
CA LEU A 54 -9.56 1.70 3.40
C LEU A 54 -11.05 1.90 3.65
N SER A 55 -11.80 0.79 3.63
CA SER A 55 -13.19 0.68 4.08
C SER A 55 -13.27 0.46 5.58
#